data_AF-A0A3N5BKC0-F1
#
_entry.id   AF-A0A3N5BKC0-F1
#
_cell.length_a   1.000
_cell.length_b   1.000
_cell.length_c   1.000
_cell.angle_alpha   90.00
_cell.angle_beta   90.00
_cell.angle_gamma   90.00
#
_symmetry.space_group_name_H-M   'P 1'
#
loop_
_entity.id
_entity.type
_entity.pdbx_description
1 polymer ?
#
loop_
_entity_poly.entity_id
_entity_poly.type
_entity_poly.pdbx_seq_one_letter_code
_entity_poly.pdbx_strand_id
1 'polypeptide(L)'
;MGPVRGGGKPLRRPAGAAPAPLRAAAGVPAAGRPAVPNLWAPFDATGRARWLDPALHHWPGQDRPAGGTYHLDGRHVTDAEGFFCALGEAVNGPGGYFGRCLNGLSDALTGGFGATGPFTLVWHDHETARRCLGVRPLTAYPVTFPELLSFFREKHVEVVLA
;
A
#
# COMPACT_ATOMS: atom_id res chain seq x y z
N MET A 1 74.37 17.45 3.13
CA MET A 1 73.90 16.46 2.13
C MET A 1 73.14 15.38 2.90
N GLY A 2 71.82 15.29 2.72
CA GLY A 2 70.96 14.35 3.44
C GLY A 2 69.48 14.77 3.27
N PRO A 3 68.58 13.91 2.77
CA PRO A 3 67.32 14.34 2.18
C PRO A 3 66.21 14.55 3.22
N VAL A 4 65.40 15.59 3.01
CA VAL A 4 64.15 15.81 3.73
C VAL A 4 63.13 14.80 3.18
N ARG A 5 62.78 13.77 3.97
CA ARG A 5 61.66 12.87 3.67
C ARG A 5 60.35 13.59 3.98
N GLY A 6 59.65 14.03 2.94
CA GLY A 6 58.25 14.45 3.03
C GLY A 6 57.35 13.24 3.31
N GLY A 7 57.02 13.02 4.58
CA GLY A 7 56.00 12.06 5.00
C GLY A 7 54.67 12.77 5.23
N GLY A 8 53.92 13.05 4.15
CA GLY A 8 52.53 13.50 4.25
C GLY A 8 51.67 12.36 4.79
N LYS A 9 51.29 12.42 6.07
CA LYS A 9 50.28 11.54 6.66
C LYS A 9 48.95 11.79 5.92
N PRO A 10 48.28 10.78 5.34
CA PRO A 10 46.98 11.02 4.73
C PRO A 10 45.99 11.43 5.83
N LEU A 11 45.34 12.57 5.64
CA LEU A 11 44.18 12.96 6.43
C LEU A 11 43.13 11.85 6.26
N ARG A 12 42.94 11.04 7.31
CA ARG A 12 41.82 10.11 7.39
C ARG A 12 40.54 10.94 7.30
N ARG A 13 39.78 10.76 6.21
CA ARG A 13 38.39 11.19 6.14
C ARG A 13 37.67 10.53 7.34
N PRO A 14 36.83 11.25 8.10
CA PRO A 14 35.94 10.56 9.02
C PRO A 14 35.09 9.61 8.17
N ALA A 15 35.09 8.34 8.53
CA ALA A 15 34.15 7.39 7.96
C ALA A 15 32.76 7.95 8.22
N GLY A 16 32.10 8.44 7.17
CA GLY A 16 30.68 8.76 7.24
C GLY A 16 30.00 7.50 7.72
N ALA A 17 29.40 7.55 8.90
CA ALA A 17 28.60 6.46 9.41
C ALA A 17 27.61 6.09 8.30
N ALA A 18 27.64 4.84 7.86
CA ALA A 18 26.60 4.32 7.00
C ALA A 18 25.26 4.63 7.72
N PRO A 19 24.25 5.16 7.00
CA PRO A 19 22.98 5.41 7.64
C PRO A 19 22.53 4.10 8.28
N ALA A 20 22.19 4.17 9.57
CA ALA A 20 21.62 3.04 10.30
C ALA A 20 20.51 2.42 9.42
N PRO A 21 20.38 1.09 9.35
CA PRO A 21 19.31 0.49 8.57
C PRO A 21 18.00 1.13 9.03
N LEU A 22 17.27 1.72 8.08
CA LEU A 22 16.02 2.47 8.29
C LEU A 22 14.91 1.49 8.72
N ARG A 23 15.07 0.90 9.90
CA ARG A 23 14.18 -0.11 10.50
C ARG A 23 13.11 0.50 11.41
N ALA A 24 13.00 1.82 11.46
CA ALA A 24 11.98 2.51 12.23
C ALA A 24 11.44 3.71 11.44
N ALA A 25 10.72 3.44 10.35
CA ALA A 25 9.66 4.36 9.95
C ALA A 25 8.52 4.15 10.96
N ALA A 26 8.26 5.17 11.77
CA ALA A 26 7.34 5.11 12.90
C ALA A 26 5.98 4.52 12.52
N GLY A 27 5.60 3.42 13.20
CA GLY A 27 4.23 2.89 13.21
C GLY A 27 3.94 1.65 12.36
N VAL A 28 4.89 1.15 11.56
CA VAL A 28 4.76 -0.20 10.95
C VAL A 28 4.98 -1.24 12.06
N PRO A 29 4.02 -2.15 12.34
CA PRO A 29 4.18 -3.16 13.38
C PRO A 29 5.45 -4.00 13.13
N ALA A 30 6.31 -4.09 14.14
CA ALA A 30 7.62 -4.72 14.01
C ALA A 30 7.58 -6.26 14.00
N ALA A 31 6.42 -6.91 14.12
CA ALA A 31 6.29 -8.35 13.97
C ALA A 31 4.82 -8.75 13.72
N GLY A 32 4.59 -9.42 12.60
CA GLY A 32 3.34 -10.12 12.32
C GLY A 32 2.19 -9.25 11.82
N ARG A 33 1.12 -9.94 11.45
CA ARG A 33 -0.08 -9.37 10.87
C ARG A 33 -0.85 -8.55 11.93
N PRO A 34 -1.27 -7.30 11.62
CA PRO A 34 -2.14 -6.52 12.50
C PRO A 34 -3.38 -7.29 12.94
N ALA A 35 -3.83 -7.07 14.18
CA ALA A 35 -5.06 -7.67 14.70
C ALA A 35 -6.31 -6.82 14.44
N VAL A 36 -6.14 -5.51 14.19
CA VAL A 36 -7.24 -4.56 13.98
C VAL A 36 -7.01 -3.77 12.69
N PRO A 37 -8.09 -3.41 11.95
CA PRO A 37 -7.98 -2.69 10.69
C PRO A 37 -7.61 -1.22 10.90
N ASN A 38 -7.34 -0.52 9.80
CA ASN A 38 -7.13 0.93 9.73
C ASN A 38 -5.93 1.48 10.49
N LEU A 39 -4.98 0.64 10.93
CA LEU A 39 -3.74 1.11 11.55
C LEU A 39 -2.84 1.91 10.58
N TRP A 40 -3.07 1.77 9.27
CA TRP A 40 -2.44 2.57 8.22
C TRP A 40 -3.00 4.01 8.12
N ALA A 41 -4.20 4.27 8.65
CA ALA A 41 -4.93 5.52 8.44
C ALA A 41 -4.19 6.79 8.91
N PRO A 42 -3.47 6.79 10.05
CA PRO A 42 -2.76 7.98 10.53
C PRO A 42 -1.55 8.40 9.67
N PHE A 43 -1.05 7.53 8.79
CA PHE A 43 0.11 7.86 7.95
C PHE A 43 -0.28 8.70 6.73
N ASP A 44 0.70 9.38 6.14
CA ASP A 44 0.56 10.03 4.84
C ASP A 44 0.66 9.01 3.69
N ALA A 45 0.48 9.48 2.45
CA ALA A 45 0.59 8.64 1.25
C ALA A 45 1.90 7.81 1.22
N THR A 46 3.04 8.39 1.61
CA THR A 46 4.33 7.67 1.64
C THR A 46 4.33 6.56 2.69
N GLY A 47 3.82 6.83 3.89
CA GLY A 47 3.70 5.82 4.94
C GLY A 47 2.71 4.72 4.60
N ARG A 48 1.59 5.05 3.94
CA ARG A 48 0.62 4.07 3.43
C ARG A 48 1.19 3.23 2.29
N ALA A 49 1.98 3.81 1.38
CA ALA A 49 2.71 3.05 0.37
C ALA A 49 3.65 2.01 1.01
N ARG A 50 4.36 2.40 2.08
CA ARG A 50 5.24 1.51 2.84
C ARG A 50 4.49 0.47 3.66
N TRP A 51 3.25 0.76 4.06
CA TRP A 51 2.38 -0.21 4.75
C TRP A 51 2.10 -1.44 3.87
N LEU A 52 1.99 -1.24 2.55
CA LEU A 52 1.68 -2.31 1.61
C LEU A 52 2.85 -3.29 1.39
N ASP A 53 4.09 -2.89 1.66
CA ASP A 53 5.27 -3.75 1.45
C ASP A 53 5.24 -5.00 2.37
N PRO A 54 5.09 -4.89 3.71
CA PRO A 54 4.91 -6.08 4.54
C PRO A 54 3.56 -6.76 4.34
N ALA A 55 2.50 -6.02 3.98
CA ALA A 55 1.17 -6.57 3.77
C ALA A 55 1.13 -7.62 2.65
N LEU A 56 1.95 -7.45 1.60
CA LEU A 56 2.10 -8.41 0.51
C LEU A 56 2.44 -9.82 1.01
N HIS A 57 3.12 -9.93 2.14
CA HIS A 57 3.53 -11.19 2.74
C HIS A 57 2.50 -11.76 3.74
N HIS A 58 1.39 -11.06 4.01
CA HIS A 58 0.31 -11.51 4.89
C HIS A 58 -0.72 -12.37 4.17
N TRP A 59 -0.22 -13.28 3.32
CA TRP A 59 -1.00 -14.15 2.47
C TRP A 59 -1.78 -15.21 3.28
N PRO A 60 -3.13 -15.26 3.23
CA PRO A 60 -3.92 -16.22 4.01
C PRO A 60 -3.91 -17.66 3.46
N GLY A 61 -3.25 -17.94 2.32
CA GLY A 61 -3.10 -19.29 1.79
C GLY A 61 -3.89 -19.54 0.51
N GLN A 62 -5.10 -20.10 0.60
CA GLN A 62 -5.92 -20.38 -0.58
C GLN A 62 -6.87 -19.22 -0.89
N ASP A 63 -7.20 -19.04 -2.17
CA ASP A 63 -8.25 -18.10 -2.55
C ASP A 63 -9.60 -18.56 -2.00
N ARG A 64 -10.39 -17.59 -1.52
CA ARG A 64 -11.83 -17.83 -1.34
C ARG A 64 -12.51 -17.95 -2.70
N PRO A 65 -13.54 -18.79 -2.81
CA PRO A 65 -14.26 -19.00 -4.07
C PRO A 65 -14.86 -17.70 -4.59
N ALA A 66 -15.05 -17.64 -5.92
CA ALA A 66 -15.72 -16.53 -6.59
C ALA A 66 -17.16 -16.34 -6.07
N GLY A 67 -17.70 -15.13 -6.25
CA GLY A 67 -19.01 -14.73 -5.75
C GLY A 67 -19.02 -14.24 -4.30
N GLY A 68 -17.85 -14.06 -3.68
CA GLY A 68 -17.74 -13.47 -2.34
C GLY A 68 -18.23 -12.02 -2.28
N THR A 69 -18.55 -11.56 -1.08
CA THR A 69 -18.86 -10.14 -0.80
C THR A 69 -17.83 -9.59 0.18
N TYR A 70 -17.19 -8.48 -0.18
CA TYR A 70 -16.15 -7.83 0.62
C TYR A 70 -16.60 -6.42 1.00
N HIS A 71 -16.39 -6.06 2.27
CA HIS A 71 -16.80 -4.77 2.81
C HIS A 71 -15.57 -3.87 2.97
N LEU A 72 -15.51 -2.82 2.14
CA LEU A 72 -14.45 -1.83 2.18
C LEU A 72 -14.87 -0.65 3.06
N ASP A 73 -14.10 -0.42 4.11
CA ASP A 73 -14.22 0.75 5.00
C ASP A 73 -13.53 1.97 4.36
N GLY A 74 -14.33 2.85 3.77
CA GLY A 74 -13.83 4.00 3.00
C GLY A 74 -13.46 5.23 3.85
N ARG A 75 -13.69 5.20 5.17
CA ARG A 75 -13.58 6.40 6.05
C ARG A 75 -12.23 7.10 5.99
N HIS A 76 -11.17 6.34 5.70
CA HIS A 76 -9.78 6.83 5.68
C HIS A 76 -9.16 6.87 4.28
N VAL A 77 -9.94 6.63 3.23
CA VAL A 77 -9.47 6.62 1.83
C VAL A 77 -9.33 8.06 1.32
N THR A 78 -8.23 8.72 1.67
CA THR A 78 -7.96 10.11 1.27
C THR A 78 -6.93 10.24 0.14
N ASP A 79 -6.33 9.13 -0.29
CA ASP A 79 -5.38 9.03 -1.40
C ASP A 79 -5.39 7.60 -1.97
N ALA A 80 -4.69 7.39 -3.09
CA ALA A 80 -4.66 6.12 -3.80
C ALA A 80 -4.08 5.00 -2.92
N GLU A 81 -3.04 5.31 -2.16
CA GLU A 81 -2.38 4.37 -1.25
C GLU A 81 -3.33 3.93 -0.12
N GLY A 82 -4.09 4.86 0.44
CA GLY A 82 -5.15 4.56 1.41
C GLY A 82 -6.25 3.67 0.84
N PHE A 83 -6.62 3.85 -0.42
CA PHE A 83 -7.56 2.95 -1.11
C PHE A 83 -7.03 1.52 -1.16
N PHE A 84 -5.77 1.33 -1.60
CA PHE A 84 -5.18 -0.01 -1.70
C PHE A 84 -5.01 -0.68 -0.33
N CYS A 85 -4.72 0.10 0.73
CA CYS A 85 -4.70 -0.41 2.10
C CYS A 85 -6.10 -0.89 2.52
N ALA A 86 -7.13 -0.06 2.34
CA ALA A 86 -8.50 -0.40 2.71
C ALA A 86 -9.02 -1.62 1.94
N LEU A 87 -8.73 -1.72 0.64
CA LEU A 87 -9.11 -2.88 -0.18
C LEU A 87 -8.40 -4.15 0.26
N GLY A 88 -7.11 -4.08 0.55
CA GLY A 88 -6.35 -5.20 1.10
C GLY A 88 -6.92 -5.70 2.41
N GLU A 89 -7.35 -4.80 3.28
CA GLU A 89 -8.02 -5.17 4.54
C GLU A 89 -9.42 -5.73 4.35
N ALA A 90 -10.20 -5.16 3.42
CA ALA A 90 -11.53 -5.65 3.08
C ALA A 90 -11.50 -7.09 2.57
N VAL A 91 -10.55 -7.39 1.69
CA VAL A 91 -10.38 -8.73 1.14
C VAL A 91 -9.74 -9.61 2.19
N ASN A 92 -8.51 -9.35 2.59
CA ASN A 92 -7.72 -10.32 3.32
C ASN A 92 -7.79 -10.20 4.84
N GLY A 93 -8.45 -9.17 5.38
CA GLY A 93 -8.53 -8.81 6.80
C GLY A 93 -7.40 -7.85 7.23
N PRO A 94 -7.29 -7.46 8.51
CA PRO A 94 -6.35 -6.44 8.99
C PRO A 94 -4.89 -6.60 8.49
N GLY A 95 -4.31 -5.51 7.99
CA GLY A 95 -3.00 -5.50 7.33
C GLY A 95 -2.88 -6.39 6.09
N GLY A 96 -4.00 -6.72 5.44
CA GLY A 96 -4.05 -7.53 4.23
C GLY A 96 -3.63 -6.75 2.98
N TYR A 97 -3.31 -7.49 1.92
CA TYR A 97 -2.88 -6.93 0.64
C TYR A 97 -3.77 -7.43 -0.48
N PHE A 98 -4.17 -6.55 -1.39
CA PHE A 98 -4.89 -6.93 -2.62
C PHE A 98 -4.52 -6.00 -3.78
N GLY A 99 -3.21 -5.80 -3.96
CA GLY A 99 -2.65 -4.86 -4.93
C GLY A 99 -2.17 -3.54 -4.30
N ARG A 100 -1.26 -2.85 -5.00
CA ARG A 100 -0.73 -1.51 -4.63
C ARG A 100 -0.87 -0.46 -5.73
N CYS A 101 -1.45 -0.87 -6.86
CA CYS A 101 -1.72 -0.06 -8.05
C CYS A 101 -2.75 -0.83 -8.90
N LEU A 102 -3.30 -0.22 -9.96
CA LEU A 102 -4.28 -0.88 -10.83
C LEU A 102 -3.76 -2.15 -11.51
N ASN A 103 -2.48 -2.16 -11.91
CA ASN A 103 -1.87 -3.37 -12.48
C ASN A 103 -1.78 -4.49 -11.44
N GLY A 104 -1.26 -4.20 -10.25
CA GLY A 104 -1.17 -5.19 -9.17
C GLY A 104 -2.54 -5.66 -8.67
N LEU A 105 -3.56 -4.80 -8.72
CA LEU A 105 -4.94 -5.18 -8.44
C LEU A 105 -5.51 -6.08 -9.56
N SER A 106 -5.21 -5.78 -10.82
CA SER A 106 -5.58 -6.65 -11.96
C SER A 106 -4.96 -8.03 -11.81
N ASP A 107 -3.69 -8.12 -11.43
CA ASP A 107 -3.02 -9.40 -11.15
C ASP A 107 -3.72 -10.11 -9.99
N ALA A 108 -4.02 -9.40 -8.90
CA ALA A 108 -4.68 -9.96 -7.72
C ALA A 108 -6.06 -10.56 -8.03
N LEU A 109 -6.82 -9.93 -8.93
CA LEU A 109 -8.13 -10.40 -9.35
C LEU A 109 -8.11 -11.73 -10.14
N THR A 110 -6.95 -12.11 -10.70
CA THR A 110 -6.79 -13.39 -11.40
C THR A 110 -6.60 -14.58 -10.45
N GLY A 111 -6.48 -14.33 -9.15
CA GLY A 111 -6.28 -15.34 -8.11
C GLY A 111 -4.84 -15.40 -7.59
N GLY A 112 -4.62 -16.15 -6.51
CA GLY A 112 -3.37 -16.18 -5.75
C GLY A 112 -3.20 -15.02 -4.76
N PHE A 113 -4.25 -14.21 -4.58
CA PHE A 113 -4.25 -13.01 -3.74
C PHE A 113 -5.47 -12.88 -2.81
N GLY A 114 -6.28 -13.92 -2.65
CA GLY A 114 -7.09 -14.20 -1.44
C GLY A 114 -8.57 -14.20 -1.72
N ALA A 115 -8.89 -13.80 -2.93
CA ALA A 115 -10.16 -13.84 -3.60
C ALA A 115 -9.85 -13.98 -5.09
N THR A 116 -10.62 -14.82 -5.77
CA THR A 116 -10.65 -14.81 -7.24
C THR A 116 -11.91 -14.09 -7.69
N GLY A 117 -11.81 -13.26 -8.73
CA GLY A 117 -12.98 -12.65 -9.35
C GLY A 117 -13.88 -13.68 -10.07
N PRO A 118 -15.15 -13.36 -10.35
CA PRO A 118 -15.85 -12.12 -9.98
C PRO A 118 -16.29 -12.12 -8.50
N PHE A 119 -16.45 -10.94 -7.91
CA PHE A 119 -16.99 -10.75 -6.56
C PHE A 119 -17.69 -9.40 -6.42
N THR A 120 -18.39 -9.19 -5.31
CA THR A 120 -19.04 -7.92 -4.96
C THR A 120 -18.22 -7.17 -3.91
N LEU A 121 -17.97 -5.89 -4.15
CA LEU A 121 -17.32 -4.95 -3.24
C LEU A 121 -18.36 -3.94 -2.73
N VAL A 122 -18.71 -4.03 -1.45
CA VAL A 122 -19.56 -3.03 -0.78
C VAL A 122 -18.65 -1.95 -0.21
N TRP A 123 -18.73 -0.74 -0.77
CA TRP A 123 -17.87 0.38 -0.40
C TRP A 123 -18.62 1.38 0.48
N HIS A 124 -18.35 1.31 1.78
CA HIS A 124 -18.89 2.20 2.81
C HIS A 124 -18.10 3.50 2.85
N ASP A 125 -18.75 4.63 3.16
CA ASP A 125 -18.09 5.94 3.34
C ASP A 125 -17.25 6.39 2.11
N HIS A 126 -17.66 5.94 0.92
CA HIS A 126 -16.98 6.18 -0.36
C HIS A 126 -16.87 7.68 -0.73
N GLU A 127 -17.72 8.53 -0.16
CA GLU A 127 -17.71 9.98 -0.34
C GLU A 127 -16.39 10.64 0.11
N THR A 128 -15.62 10.01 1.00
CA THR A 128 -14.25 10.47 1.32
C THR A 128 -13.33 10.31 0.12
N ALA A 129 -13.32 9.12 -0.50
CA ALA A 129 -12.53 8.86 -1.70
C ALA A 129 -12.97 9.75 -2.86
N ARG A 130 -14.29 9.94 -3.04
CA ARG A 130 -14.85 10.81 -4.09
C ARG A 130 -14.35 12.25 -4.00
N ARG A 131 -14.16 12.77 -2.78
CA ARG A 131 -13.68 14.14 -2.54
C ARG A 131 -12.16 14.28 -2.65
N CYS A 132 -11.41 13.23 -2.34
CA CYS A 132 -9.95 13.31 -2.16
C CYS A 132 -9.14 12.70 -3.32
N LEU A 133 -9.65 11.66 -3.99
CA LEU A 133 -8.92 11.00 -5.07
C LEU A 133 -8.85 11.88 -6.32
N GLY A 134 -7.72 11.84 -7.02
CA GLY A 134 -7.44 12.72 -8.16
C GLY A 134 -6.98 14.12 -7.78
N VAL A 135 -6.87 14.44 -6.49
CA VAL A 135 -6.51 15.78 -6.00
C VAL A 135 -5.08 15.75 -5.42
N ARG A 136 -4.02 15.76 -6.26
CA ARG A 136 -2.62 16.12 -5.90
C ARG A 136 -1.66 16.14 -7.13
N PRO A 137 -0.46 16.78 -7.07
CA PRO A 137 0.07 17.63 -8.16
C PRO A 137 0.79 16.89 -9.31
N LEU A 138 0.91 17.63 -10.43
CA LEU A 138 1.41 17.39 -11.80
C LEU A 138 2.58 16.40 -12.07
N THR A 139 3.19 15.77 -11.07
CA THR A 139 4.32 14.83 -11.26
C THR A 139 3.89 13.36 -11.27
N ALA A 140 2.62 13.06 -10.98
CA ALA A 140 2.00 11.75 -11.13
C ALA A 140 0.53 11.91 -11.54
N TYR A 141 -0.03 10.90 -12.20
CA TYR A 141 -1.48 10.79 -12.46
C TYR A 141 -2.08 9.88 -11.38
N PRO A 142 -2.47 10.42 -10.20
CA PRO A 142 -3.09 9.60 -9.16
C PRO A 142 -4.44 9.08 -9.66
N VAL A 143 -4.75 7.83 -9.32
CA VAL A 143 -6.05 7.24 -9.68
C VAL A 143 -7.18 8.06 -9.06
N THR A 144 -8.19 8.32 -9.87
CA THR A 144 -9.41 9.04 -9.47
C THR A 144 -10.50 8.07 -9.02
N PHE A 145 -11.48 8.57 -8.27
CA PHE A 145 -12.63 7.77 -7.87
C PHE A 145 -13.41 7.19 -9.07
N PRO A 146 -13.74 7.96 -10.14
CA PRO A 146 -14.39 7.40 -11.33
C PRO A 146 -13.55 6.36 -12.09
N GLU A 147 -12.22 6.49 -12.10
CA GLU A 147 -11.33 5.49 -12.69
C GLU A 147 -11.37 4.18 -11.92
N LEU A 148 -11.42 4.21 -10.58
CA LEU A 148 -11.59 3.00 -9.77
C LEU A 148 -12.90 2.27 -10.09
N LEU A 149 -14.02 3.01 -10.18
CA LEU A 149 -15.31 2.42 -10.54
C LEU A 149 -15.28 1.83 -11.96
N SER A 150 -14.65 2.53 -12.91
CA SER A 150 -14.50 2.06 -14.29
C SER A 150 -13.66 0.80 -14.36
N PHE A 151 -12.56 0.76 -13.61
CA PHE A 151 -11.67 -0.38 -13.50
C PHE A 151 -12.39 -1.60 -12.93
N PHE A 152 -13.12 -1.45 -11.82
CA PHE A 152 -13.86 -2.57 -11.24
C PHE A 152 -14.92 -3.13 -12.19
N ARG A 153 -15.64 -2.26 -12.90
CA ARG A 153 -16.60 -2.67 -13.92
C ARG A 153 -15.93 -3.45 -15.06
N GLU A 154 -14.78 -3.00 -15.55
CA GLU A 154 -13.99 -3.71 -16.58
C GLU A 154 -13.56 -5.10 -16.09
N LYS A 155 -13.22 -5.22 -14.81
CA LYS A 155 -12.81 -6.49 -14.19
C LYS A 155 -13.98 -7.35 -13.68
N HIS A 156 -15.21 -7.00 -14.03
CA HIS A 156 -16.42 -7.72 -13.59
C HIS A 156 -16.56 -7.83 -12.06
N VAL A 157 -16.06 -6.83 -11.33
CA VAL A 157 -16.32 -6.65 -9.89
C VAL A 157 -17.53 -5.73 -9.76
N GLU A 158 -18.58 -6.23 -9.11
CA GLU A 158 -19.73 -5.41 -8.78
C GLU A 158 -19.38 -4.48 -7.62
N VAL A 159 -19.62 -3.18 -7.77
CA VAL A 159 -19.41 -2.20 -6.68
C VAL A 159 -20.75 -1.68 -6.21
N VAL A 160 -21.04 -1.89 -4.93
CA VAL A 160 -22.21 -1.34 -4.25
C VAL A 160 -21.74 -0.21 -3.34
N LEU A 161 -22.15 1.02 -3.65
CA LEU A 161 -21.86 2.18 -2.81
C LEU A 161 -22.88 2.23 -1.67
N ALA A 162 -22.40 2.15 -0.43
CA ALA A 162 -23.21 2.08 0.79
C ALA A 162 -22.93 3.26 1.73
#